data_AF-K0R2F7-F1
#
_entry.id   AF-K0R2F7-F1
#
_cell.length_a   1.000
_cell.length_b   1.000
_cell.length_c   1.000
_cell.angle_alpha   90.00
_cell.angle_beta   90.00
_cell.angle_gamma   90.00
#
_symmetry.space_group_name_H-M   'P 1'
#
loop_
_entity.id
_entity.type
_entity.pdbx_description
1 polymer ?
#
loop_
_entity_poly.entity_id
_entity_poly.type
_entity_poly.pdbx_seq_one_letter_code
_entity_poly.pdbx_strand_id
1 'polypeptide(L)'
;MPVRRLFGGVGTDTLLEVNLAGNGIKSNGDRCIAEFLSTNPQLRSLYLERNQLNDHDALHIGLALQSNTNLTYLDLDDNMLTENGKKAVHCLAFFGVSRSDLSKMNSDTVIEINLNTVSDANHTCEISGIDQPCLDWAINLPNSAKRNRRRKLFCILAHRFDDDCTINHLESEFSEGGMGLVPHVLACINTYTEDYKSLIETSATPDAEDDIDCLSMADELSYFNLSLLFELARDWKTPEMYQFHHSSSIQS
;
A
#
# COMPACT_ATOMS: atom_id res chain seq x y z
N MET A 1 1.01 -25.79 -18.74
CA MET A 1 0.47 -25.22 -20.01
C MET A 1 1.22 -23.93 -20.32
N PRO A 2 1.36 -23.50 -21.59
CA PRO A 2 1.82 -22.14 -21.88
C PRO A 2 0.75 -21.15 -21.38
N VAL A 3 1.13 -20.28 -20.44
CA VAL A 3 0.25 -19.27 -19.82
C VAL A 3 -0.47 -18.42 -20.85
N ARG A 4 0.18 -18.17 -22.00
CA ARG A 4 -0.34 -17.43 -23.15
C ARG A 4 -1.69 -17.93 -23.70
N ARG A 5 -2.06 -19.19 -23.47
CA ARG A 5 -3.36 -19.74 -23.90
C ARG A 5 -4.48 -19.55 -22.88
N LEU A 6 -4.19 -19.19 -21.63
CA LEU A 6 -5.19 -19.03 -20.58
C LEU A 6 -6.05 -17.78 -20.80
N PHE A 7 -5.44 -16.67 -21.25
CA PHE A 7 -6.13 -15.38 -21.36
C PHE A 7 -6.36 -14.91 -22.81
N GLY A 8 -5.77 -15.56 -23.81
CA GLY A 8 -5.80 -15.11 -25.21
C GLY A 8 -6.94 -15.68 -26.09
N GLY A 9 -7.84 -16.52 -25.56
CA GLY A 9 -8.79 -17.28 -26.41
C GLY A 9 -10.20 -17.50 -25.85
N VAL A 10 -10.53 -16.95 -24.69
CA VAL A 10 -11.87 -17.06 -24.07
C VAL A 10 -12.39 -15.63 -23.87
N GLY A 11 -13.71 -15.43 -23.89
CA GLY A 11 -14.33 -14.15 -23.51
C GLY A 11 -14.00 -13.80 -22.06
N THR A 12 -12.84 -13.20 -21.85
CA THR A 12 -12.33 -12.82 -20.52
C THR A 12 -13.04 -11.58 -19.99
N ASP A 13 -13.75 -10.86 -20.86
CA ASP A 13 -14.54 -9.65 -20.59
C ASP A 13 -15.63 -9.87 -19.52
N THR A 14 -16.04 -11.13 -19.28
CA THR A 14 -17.06 -11.50 -18.28
C THR A 14 -16.53 -12.31 -17.10
N LEU A 15 -15.24 -12.62 -17.06
CA LEU A 15 -14.67 -13.41 -15.96
C LEU A 15 -14.58 -12.55 -14.70
N LEU A 16 -15.20 -13.01 -13.61
CA LEU A 16 -15.14 -12.37 -12.30
C LEU A 16 -14.18 -13.08 -11.35
N GLU A 17 -13.94 -14.36 -11.55
CA GLU A 17 -13.05 -15.16 -10.72
C GLU A 17 -12.29 -16.17 -11.59
N VAL A 18 -11.00 -16.31 -11.31
CA VAL A 18 -10.12 -17.27 -11.98
C VAL A 18 -9.28 -17.96 -10.93
N ASN A 19 -9.44 -19.28 -10.81
CA ASN A 19 -8.60 -20.10 -9.96
C ASN A 19 -7.58 -20.90 -10.78
N LEU A 20 -6.30 -20.59 -10.56
CA LEU A 20 -5.15 -21.22 -11.19
C LEU A 20 -4.18 -21.80 -10.15
N ALA A 21 -4.64 -22.02 -8.92
CA ALA A 21 -3.87 -22.58 -7.83
C ALA A 21 -3.27 -23.95 -8.18
N GLY A 22 -2.03 -24.20 -7.77
CA GLY A 22 -1.44 -25.56 -7.84
C GLY A 22 -1.20 -26.11 -9.25
N ASN A 23 -1.15 -25.26 -10.29
CA ASN A 23 -1.05 -25.69 -11.68
C ASN A 23 0.39 -25.79 -12.23
N GLY A 24 1.40 -25.59 -11.38
CA GLY A 24 2.81 -25.59 -11.79
C GLY A 24 3.10 -24.53 -12.86
N ILE A 25 2.44 -23.38 -12.77
CA ILE A 25 2.62 -22.27 -13.70
C ILE A 25 4.02 -21.69 -13.51
N LYS A 26 4.77 -21.64 -14.62
CA LYS A 26 6.03 -20.93 -14.77
C LYS A 26 5.89 -19.95 -15.92
N SER A 27 6.30 -18.71 -15.74
CA SER A 27 6.30 -17.73 -16.84
C SER A 27 7.44 -17.95 -17.83
N ASN A 28 8.60 -18.42 -17.36
CA ASN A 28 9.86 -18.42 -18.12
C ASN A 28 10.17 -17.06 -18.77
N GLY A 29 9.79 -15.95 -18.12
CA GLY A 29 9.96 -14.59 -18.64
C GLY A 29 8.82 -14.07 -19.50
N ASP A 30 7.77 -14.86 -19.71
CA ASP A 30 6.52 -14.41 -20.33
C ASP A 30 5.77 -13.45 -19.41
N ARG A 31 5.10 -12.43 -19.96
CA ARG A 31 4.37 -11.39 -19.20
C ARG A 31 2.85 -11.55 -19.28
N CYS A 32 2.36 -12.68 -19.80
CA CYS A 32 0.94 -12.90 -20.06
C CYS A 32 -0.01 -12.57 -18.88
N ILE A 33 0.35 -12.94 -17.63
CA ILE A 33 -0.49 -12.61 -16.46
C ILE A 33 -0.55 -11.09 -16.26
N ALA A 34 0.60 -10.44 -16.26
CA ALA A 34 0.69 -8.99 -16.09
C ALA A 34 0.01 -8.23 -17.24
N GLU A 35 0.22 -8.65 -18.48
CA GLU A 35 -0.44 -8.06 -19.66
C GLU A 35 -1.96 -8.18 -19.56
N PHE A 36 -2.47 -9.35 -19.16
CA PHE A 36 -3.89 -9.55 -18.92
C PHE A 36 -4.42 -8.64 -17.82
N LEU A 37 -3.74 -8.57 -16.66
CA LEU A 37 -4.13 -7.68 -15.56
C LEU A 37 -4.10 -6.20 -15.98
N SER A 38 -3.14 -5.77 -16.80
CA SER A 38 -3.07 -4.40 -17.34
C SER A 38 -4.21 -4.03 -18.28
N THR A 39 -4.94 -5.00 -18.84
CA THR A 39 -6.18 -4.71 -19.60
C THR A 39 -7.36 -4.31 -18.70
N ASN A 40 -7.16 -4.34 -17.38
CA ASN A 40 -8.17 -4.06 -16.36
C ASN A 40 -9.48 -4.87 -16.60
N PRO A 41 -9.40 -6.21 -16.70
CA PRO A 41 -10.57 -7.06 -16.94
C PRO A 41 -11.61 -6.91 -15.82
N GLN A 42 -12.83 -7.41 -16.00
CA GLN A 42 -13.85 -7.43 -14.93
C GLN A 42 -13.52 -8.40 -13.78
N LEU A 43 -12.34 -9.03 -13.82
CA LEU A 43 -11.85 -9.99 -12.85
C LEU A 43 -11.74 -9.33 -11.47
N ARG A 44 -12.34 -9.99 -10.47
CA ARG A 44 -12.32 -9.60 -9.06
C ARG A 44 -11.32 -10.41 -8.26
N SER A 45 -11.25 -11.72 -8.51
CA SER A 45 -10.40 -12.62 -7.74
C SER A 45 -9.52 -13.47 -8.65
N LEU A 46 -8.22 -13.51 -8.35
CA LEU A 46 -7.23 -14.31 -9.07
C LEU A 46 -6.40 -15.14 -8.08
N TYR A 47 -6.55 -16.45 -8.14
CA TYR A 47 -5.81 -17.40 -7.29
C TYR A 47 -4.63 -17.96 -8.08
N LEU A 48 -3.40 -17.61 -7.68
CA LEU A 48 -2.15 -18.06 -8.29
C LEU A 48 -1.24 -18.79 -7.29
N GLU A 49 -1.77 -19.17 -6.13
CA GLU A 49 -1.02 -19.84 -5.09
C GLU A 49 -0.49 -21.21 -5.54
N ARG A 50 0.58 -21.69 -4.89
CA ARG A 50 1.19 -23.00 -5.16
C ARG A 50 1.62 -23.19 -6.63
N ASN A 51 2.10 -22.11 -7.24
CA ASN A 51 2.72 -22.15 -8.56
C ASN A 51 4.23 -21.90 -8.45
N GLN A 52 4.89 -21.57 -9.56
CA GLN A 52 6.33 -21.38 -9.65
C GLN A 52 6.65 -20.01 -10.25
N LEU A 53 5.88 -18.99 -9.86
CA LEU A 53 6.14 -17.59 -10.17
C LEU A 53 7.38 -17.11 -9.42
N ASN A 54 8.19 -16.27 -10.06
CA ASN A 54 9.43 -15.74 -9.50
C ASN A 54 9.42 -14.21 -9.39
N ASP A 55 10.50 -13.62 -8.92
CA ASP A 55 10.63 -12.17 -8.72
C ASP A 55 10.39 -11.32 -9.98
N HIS A 56 10.70 -11.85 -11.17
CA HIS A 56 10.39 -11.15 -12.42
C HIS A 56 8.88 -11.09 -12.66
N ASP A 57 8.16 -12.16 -12.33
CA ASP A 57 6.69 -12.20 -12.42
C ASP A 57 6.07 -11.24 -11.42
N ALA A 58 6.56 -11.27 -10.18
CA ALA A 58 6.14 -10.37 -9.10
C ALA A 58 6.26 -8.91 -9.52
N LEU A 59 7.42 -8.52 -10.08
CA LEU A 59 7.65 -7.17 -10.56
C LEU A 59 6.69 -6.77 -11.69
N HIS A 60 6.38 -7.68 -12.62
CA HIS A 60 5.44 -7.40 -13.70
C HIS A 60 3.99 -7.32 -13.23
N ILE A 61 3.59 -8.19 -12.30
CA ILE A 61 2.27 -8.17 -11.65
C ILE A 61 2.10 -6.86 -10.88
N GLY A 62 3.08 -6.47 -10.07
CA GLY A 62 3.05 -5.22 -9.31
C GLY A 62 2.86 -3.98 -10.20
N LEU A 63 3.54 -3.93 -11.35
CA LEU A 63 3.35 -2.85 -12.34
C LEU A 63 1.94 -2.89 -12.97
N ALA A 64 1.43 -4.07 -13.30
CA ALA A 64 0.11 -4.20 -13.90
C ALA A 64 -1.00 -3.71 -12.96
N LEU A 65 -0.87 -4.01 -11.67
CA LEU A 65 -1.82 -3.63 -10.63
C LEU A 65 -1.94 -2.12 -10.41
N GLN A 66 -0.94 -1.32 -10.79
CA GLN A 66 -1.05 0.16 -10.75
C GLN A 66 -2.16 0.69 -11.67
N SER A 67 -2.44 -0.03 -12.75
CA SER A 67 -3.49 0.31 -13.73
C SER A 67 -4.77 -0.50 -13.57
N ASN A 68 -4.72 -1.60 -12.81
CA ASN A 68 -5.88 -2.45 -12.58
C ASN A 68 -6.67 -1.92 -11.38
N THR A 69 -7.96 -1.65 -11.58
CA THR A 69 -8.85 -1.16 -10.51
C THR A 69 -10.00 -2.12 -10.24
N ASN A 70 -10.13 -3.18 -11.03
CA ASN A 70 -11.21 -4.14 -10.91
C ASN A 70 -10.86 -5.32 -10.00
N LEU A 71 -9.59 -5.74 -10.00
CA LEU A 71 -9.11 -6.82 -9.15
C LEU A 71 -9.17 -6.37 -7.68
N THR A 72 -9.84 -7.20 -6.88
CA THR A 72 -10.03 -6.98 -5.44
C THR A 72 -9.24 -7.97 -4.61
N TYR A 73 -8.88 -9.12 -5.17
CA TYR A 73 -8.12 -10.15 -4.48
C TYR A 73 -7.14 -10.86 -5.43
N LEU A 74 -5.90 -11.03 -4.96
CA LEU A 74 -4.84 -11.76 -5.64
C LEU A 74 -4.10 -12.65 -4.64
N ASP A 75 -4.04 -13.94 -4.90
CA ASP A 75 -3.27 -14.86 -4.07
C ASP A 75 -1.96 -15.24 -4.78
N LEU A 76 -0.81 -14.90 -4.17
CA LEU A 76 0.54 -15.26 -4.64
C LEU A 76 1.24 -16.25 -3.69
N ASP A 77 0.56 -16.80 -2.69
CA ASP A 77 1.16 -17.69 -1.70
C ASP A 77 1.81 -18.93 -2.31
N ASP A 78 2.76 -19.53 -1.59
CA ASP A 78 3.44 -20.76 -2.00
C ASP A 78 4.05 -20.70 -3.42
N ASN A 79 4.50 -19.52 -3.87
CA ASN A 79 5.29 -19.33 -5.10
C ASN A 79 6.80 -19.24 -4.80
N MET A 80 7.63 -19.03 -5.84
CA MET A 80 9.08 -18.88 -5.71
C MET A 80 9.52 -17.41 -5.58
N LEU A 81 8.73 -16.60 -4.85
CA LEU A 81 9.04 -15.20 -4.61
C LEU A 81 10.07 -15.09 -3.49
N THR A 82 11.19 -14.44 -3.76
CA THR A 82 12.12 -14.01 -2.71
C THR A 82 11.61 -12.72 -2.07
N GLU A 83 12.26 -12.27 -0.99
CA GLU A 83 11.93 -10.99 -0.36
C GLU A 83 11.99 -9.81 -1.34
N ASN A 84 12.89 -9.86 -2.33
CA ASN A 84 12.93 -8.84 -3.39
C ASN A 84 11.68 -8.85 -4.28
N GLY A 85 11.16 -10.03 -4.61
CA GLY A 85 9.94 -10.18 -5.39
C GLY A 85 8.71 -9.68 -4.64
N LYS A 86 8.58 -10.05 -3.36
CA LYS A 86 7.50 -9.56 -2.48
C LYS A 86 7.57 -8.05 -2.33
N LYS A 87 8.75 -7.49 -2.05
CA LYS A 87 8.98 -6.04 -1.99
C LYS A 87 8.60 -5.35 -3.29
N ALA A 88 8.97 -5.92 -4.44
CA ALA A 88 8.59 -5.34 -5.72
C ALA A 88 7.07 -5.23 -5.85
N VAL A 89 6.32 -6.29 -5.55
CA VAL A 89 4.85 -6.22 -5.55
C VAL A 89 4.36 -5.18 -4.54
N HIS A 90 4.90 -5.17 -3.33
CA HIS A 90 4.52 -4.25 -2.27
C HIS A 90 4.70 -2.77 -2.68
N CYS A 91 5.91 -2.37 -3.06
CA CYS A 91 6.21 -1.00 -3.49
C CYS A 91 5.40 -0.59 -4.73
N LEU A 92 5.28 -1.48 -5.72
CA LEU A 92 4.62 -1.14 -6.99
C LEU A 92 3.11 -1.10 -6.85
N ALA A 93 2.48 -2.16 -6.31
CA ALA A 93 1.03 -2.30 -6.28
C ALA A 93 0.39 -1.50 -5.16
N PHE A 94 1.03 -1.41 -3.98
CA PHE A 94 0.42 -0.72 -2.84
C PHE A 94 0.69 0.77 -2.92
N PHE A 95 1.95 1.15 -3.09
CA PHE A 95 2.37 2.56 -3.01
C PHE A 95 2.48 3.27 -4.36
N GLY A 96 2.26 2.57 -5.48
CA GLY A 96 2.32 3.18 -6.82
C GLY A 96 3.73 3.61 -7.24
N VAL A 97 4.77 3.03 -6.64
CA VAL A 97 6.17 3.37 -6.94
C VAL A 97 6.48 3.08 -8.41
N SER A 98 7.20 3.98 -9.08
CA SER A 98 7.60 3.73 -10.47
C SER A 98 8.69 2.66 -10.56
N ARG A 99 8.78 1.93 -11.68
CA ARG A 99 9.88 0.96 -11.90
C ARG A 99 11.26 1.60 -11.74
N SER A 100 11.42 2.84 -12.19
CA SER A 100 12.68 3.58 -12.08
C SER A 100 13.02 3.92 -10.64
N ASP A 101 12.05 4.24 -9.81
CA ASP A 101 12.30 4.58 -8.41
C ASP A 101 12.55 3.32 -7.58
N LEU A 102 11.82 2.24 -7.84
CA LEU A 102 12.10 0.93 -7.24
C LEU A 102 13.54 0.48 -7.50
N SER A 103 14.09 0.76 -8.69
CA SER A 103 15.48 0.38 -9.03
C SER A 103 16.55 1.21 -8.31
N LYS A 104 16.19 2.35 -7.74
CA LYS A 104 17.09 3.23 -6.98
C LYS A 104 17.02 2.98 -5.48
N MET A 105 15.93 2.36 -5.02
CA MET A 105 15.73 2.05 -3.60
C MET A 105 16.77 1.04 -3.13
N ASN A 106 17.29 1.25 -1.93
CA ASN A 106 18.14 0.26 -1.27
C ASN A 106 17.29 -0.95 -0.79
N SER A 107 17.89 -2.08 -0.41
CA SER A 107 17.16 -3.13 0.33
C SER A 107 16.95 -2.61 1.75
N ASP A 108 15.78 -2.11 2.15
CA ASP A 108 14.58 -2.89 2.40
C ASP A 108 13.40 -1.93 2.71
N THR A 109 13.50 -0.66 2.34
CA THR A 109 12.90 0.33 3.24
C THR A 109 11.73 1.09 2.61
N VAL A 110 10.52 0.80 3.08
CA VAL A 110 9.28 1.59 2.83
C VAL A 110 9.49 3.07 3.14
N ILE A 111 10.43 3.38 4.04
CA ILE A 111 10.86 4.73 4.43
C ILE A 111 11.27 5.62 3.25
N GLU A 112 11.92 5.04 2.23
CA GLU A 112 12.39 5.79 1.06
C GLU A 112 11.26 6.18 0.09
N ILE A 113 10.05 5.67 0.29
CA ILE A 113 8.92 5.95 -0.59
C ILE A 113 8.44 7.38 -0.39
N ASN A 114 8.48 8.18 -1.45
CA ASN A 114 8.01 9.57 -1.44
C ASN A 114 6.49 9.66 -1.21
N LEU A 115 6.04 10.47 -0.24
CA LEU A 115 4.62 10.61 0.09
C LEU A 115 3.78 11.15 -1.08
N ASN A 116 4.36 11.96 -1.97
CA ASN A 116 3.67 12.46 -3.18
C ASN A 116 3.26 11.29 -4.09
N THR A 117 4.15 10.32 -4.30
CA THR A 117 3.89 9.13 -5.14
C THR A 117 2.70 8.34 -4.59
N VAL A 118 2.63 8.21 -3.27
CA VAL A 118 1.59 7.44 -2.57
C VAL A 118 0.26 8.19 -2.52
N SER A 119 0.32 9.52 -2.57
CA SER A 119 -0.86 10.37 -2.57
C SER A 119 -1.79 10.12 -3.75
N ASP A 120 -1.28 9.54 -4.84
CA ASP A 120 -2.08 9.13 -5.99
C ASP A 120 -2.48 7.65 -5.94
N ALA A 121 -1.73 6.82 -5.21
CA ALA A 121 -2.02 5.41 -5.03
C ALA A 121 -3.41 5.19 -4.39
N ASN A 122 -4.28 4.49 -5.11
CA ASN A 122 -5.68 4.29 -4.75
C ASN A 122 -6.13 2.83 -4.90
N HIS A 123 -5.21 1.93 -5.24
CA HIS A 123 -5.51 0.52 -5.47
C HIS A 123 -6.11 -0.14 -4.21
N THR A 124 -7.05 -1.05 -4.43
CA THR A 124 -7.86 -1.70 -3.38
C THR A 124 -7.73 -3.22 -3.39
N CYS A 125 -6.84 -3.79 -4.21
CA CYS A 125 -6.63 -5.23 -4.24
C CYS A 125 -5.87 -5.66 -2.99
N GLU A 126 -6.48 -6.59 -2.26
CA GLU A 126 -5.80 -7.40 -1.27
C GLU A 126 -4.88 -8.39 -1.98
N ILE A 127 -3.66 -8.57 -1.47
CA ILE A 127 -2.67 -9.47 -2.06
C ILE A 127 -2.09 -10.36 -0.97
N SER A 128 -2.29 -11.68 -1.08
CA SER A 128 -1.71 -12.69 -0.19
C SER A 128 -0.34 -13.14 -0.71
N GLY A 129 0.55 -13.59 0.17
CA GLY A 129 1.89 -14.10 -0.18
C GLY A 129 2.95 -13.06 -0.45
N ILE A 130 2.68 -11.80 -0.11
CA ILE A 130 3.65 -10.69 -0.15
C ILE A 130 3.90 -10.07 1.23
N ASP A 131 3.39 -10.71 2.29
CA ASP A 131 3.39 -10.15 3.64
C ASP A 131 4.79 -9.73 4.09
N GLN A 132 4.87 -8.47 4.52
CA GLN A 132 6.01 -7.83 5.15
C GLN A 132 5.63 -7.50 6.62
N PRO A 133 6.61 -7.29 7.53
CA PRO A 133 6.31 -7.07 8.93
C PRO A 133 5.51 -5.76 9.18
N CYS A 134 4.60 -5.84 10.16
CA CYS A 134 3.68 -4.83 10.72
C CYS A 134 2.67 -4.15 9.76
N LEU A 135 1.38 -4.32 10.07
CA LEU A 135 0.23 -3.52 9.57
C LEU A 135 -0.07 -3.54 8.05
N ASP A 136 0.76 -4.18 7.21
CA ASP A 136 0.61 -4.22 5.75
C ASP A 136 -0.62 -4.98 5.25
N TRP A 137 -1.05 -6.02 5.98
CA TRP A 137 -2.26 -6.80 5.65
C TRP A 137 -3.53 -5.94 5.58
N ALA A 138 -3.51 -4.76 6.21
CA ALA A 138 -4.63 -3.83 6.25
C ALA A 138 -4.50 -2.65 5.27
N ILE A 139 -3.44 -2.58 4.45
CA ILE A 139 -3.17 -1.41 3.58
C ILE A 139 -4.20 -1.27 2.46
N ASN A 140 -4.58 -2.38 1.84
CA ASN A 140 -5.56 -2.41 0.76
C ASN A 140 -6.79 -3.21 1.18
N LEU A 141 -7.80 -2.51 1.71
CA LEU A 141 -9.13 -3.10 1.91
C LEU A 141 -10.05 -2.76 0.72
N PRO A 142 -11.00 -3.65 0.38
CA PRO A 142 -11.92 -3.44 -0.74
C PRO A 142 -12.89 -2.26 -0.54
N ASN A 143 -13.01 -1.75 0.69
CA ASN A 143 -14.12 -0.89 1.11
C ASN A 143 -13.91 0.61 0.86
N SER A 144 -12.67 1.11 0.68
CA SER A 144 -12.44 2.53 0.34
C SER A 144 -11.02 2.85 -0.12
N ALA A 145 -10.88 3.26 -1.37
CA ALA A 145 -9.62 3.77 -1.93
C ALA A 145 -9.06 4.98 -1.15
N LYS A 146 -9.94 5.86 -0.67
CA LYS A 146 -9.55 7.02 0.16
C LYS A 146 -8.98 6.58 1.51
N ARG A 147 -9.56 5.54 2.11
CA ARG A 147 -9.07 4.94 3.36
C ARG A 147 -7.72 4.28 3.13
N ASN A 148 -7.59 3.47 2.09
CA ASN A 148 -6.33 2.79 1.75
C ASN A 148 -5.20 3.80 1.52
N ARG A 149 -5.47 4.90 0.81
CA ARG A 149 -4.50 5.99 0.65
C ARG A 149 -3.98 6.54 1.98
N ARG A 150 -4.87 6.76 2.96
CA ARG A 150 -4.46 7.20 4.30
C ARG A 150 -3.64 6.14 5.03
N ARG A 151 -4.01 4.86 4.92
CA ARG A 151 -3.26 3.75 5.52
C ARG A 151 -1.86 3.61 4.94
N LYS A 152 -1.70 3.81 3.63
CA LYS A 152 -0.41 3.82 2.95
C LYS A 152 0.49 4.95 3.45
N LEU A 153 -0.05 6.17 3.53
CA LEU A 153 0.68 7.32 4.08
C LEU A 153 1.08 7.07 5.55
N PHE A 154 0.17 6.50 6.34
CA PHE A 154 0.43 6.13 7.72
C PHE A 154 1.54 5.08 7.85
N CYS A 155 1.49 4.01 7.05
CA CYS A 155 2.52 2.97 7.02
C CYS A 155 3.93 3.56 6.78
N ILE A 156 4.06 4.46 5.79
CA ILE A 156 5.33 5.14 5.52
C ILE A 156 5.80 5.98 6.72
N LEU A 157 4.89 6.73 7.35
CA LEU A 157 5.22 7.54 8.53
C LEU A 157 5.60 6.68 9.74
N ALA A 158 4.95 5.53 9.93
CA ALA A 158 5.25 4.59 11.00
C ALA A 158 6.67 4.04 10.86
N HIS A 159 7.03 3.52 9.67
CA HIS A 159 8.39 3.07 9.45
C HIS A 159 9.43 4.19 9.61
N ARG A 160 9.13 5.41 9.13
CA ARG A 160 10.05 6.55 9.26
C ARG A 160 10.32 6.95 10.71
N PHE A 161 9.30 6.82 11.55
CA PHE A 161 9.39 7.14 12.97
C PHE A 161 10.20 6.09 13.72
N ASP A 162 10.01 4.81 13.41
CA ASP A 162 10.80 3.73 14.02
C ASP A 162 12.31 3.90 13.74
N ASP A 163 12.66 4.52 12.61
CA ASP A 163 14.04 4.84 12.20
C ASP A 163 14.48 6.28 12.56
N ASP A 164 13.71 7.03 13.36
CA ASP A 164 14.01 8.41 13.79
C ASP A 164 14.34 9.37 12.62
N CYS A 165 13.70 9.20 11.45
CA CYS A 165 14.02 9.94 10.22
C CYS A 165 12.84 10.72 9.62
N THR A 166 11.68 10.72 10.27
CA THR A 166 10.43 11.34 9.79
C THR A 166 10.60 12.79 9.33
N ILE A 167 11.16 13.66 10.17
CA ILE A 167 11.27 15.10 9.87
C ILE A 167 12.17 15.36 8.65
N ASN A 168 13.30 14.66 8.54
CA ASN A 168 14.23 14.84 7.41
C ASN A 168 13.55 14.56 6.07
N HIS A 169 12.73 13.51 6.01
CA HIS A 169 11.95 13.17 4.82
C HIS A 169 10.84 14.19 4.54
N LEU A 170 10.11 14.64 5.58
CA LEU A 170 9.04 15.62 5.42
C LEU A 170 9.56 16.98 4.95
N GLU A 171 10.71 17.45 5.47
CA GLU A 171 11.32 18.71 5.03
C GLU A 171 11.68 18.66 3.54
N SER A 172 12.30 17.55 3.10
CA SER A 172 12.63 17.33 1.69
C SER A 172 11.36 17.32 0.82
N GLU A 173 10.35 16.53 1.21
CA GLU A 173 9.15 16.30 0.40
C GLU A 173 8.17 17.49 0.38
N PHE A 174 8.25 18.39 1.37
CA PHE A 174 7.38 19.57 1.47
C PHE A 174 8.03 20.89 1.06
N SER A 175 9.34 20.91 0.82
CA SER A 175 10.10 22.11 0.43
C SER A 175 9.66 22.75 -0.90
N GLU A 176 9.06 21.99 -1.82
CA GLU A 176 8.60 22.48 -3.14
C GLU A 176 7.07 22.35 -3.33
N GLY A 177 6.28 23.16 -2.61
CA GLY A 177 4.82 23.23 -2.83
C GLY A 177 3.99 22.14 -2.14
N GLY A 178 4.59 21.38 -1.22
CA GLY A 178 3.94 20.26 -0.50
C GLY A 178 2.91 20.65 0.56
N MET A 179 2.49 21.91 0.66
CA MET A 179 1.39 22.34 1.55
C MET A 179 0.08 21.54 1.30
N GLY A 180 -0.13 21.03 0.08
CA GLY A 180 -1.29 20.21 -0.26
C GLY A 180 -1.32 18.83 0.43
N LEU A 181 -0.18 18.29 0.84
CA LEU A 181 -0.07 16.98 1.50
C LEU A 181 -0.26 17.05 3.02
N VAL A 182 -0.03 18.22 3.61
CA VAL A 182 -0.13 18.43 5.06
C VAL A 182 -1.50 18.01 5.61
N PRO A 183 -2.66 18.40 5.00
CA PRO A 183 -3.96 17.93 5.47
C PRO A 183 -4.12 16.41 5.33
N HIS A 184 -3.45 15.77 4.36
CA HIS A 184 -3.51 14.32 4.17
C HIS A 184 -2.71 13.56 5.22
N VAL A 185 -1.52 14.05 5.57
CA VAL A 185 -0.70 13.53 6.68
C VAL A 185 -1.43 13.68 8.02
N LEU A 186 -1.98 14.86 8.32
CA LEU A 186 -2.77 15.05 9.54
C LEU A 186 -4.03 14.18 9.56
N ALA A 187 -4.70 14.04 8.41
CA ALA A 187 -5.88 13.18 8.31
C ALA A 187 -5.56 11.69 8.49
N CYS A 188 -4.41 11.19 8.04
CA CYS A 188 -4.07 9.78 8.20
C CYS A 188 -3.77 9.43 9.66
N ILE A 189 -3.06 10.29 10.38
CA ILE A 189 -2.81 10.18 11.83
C ILE A 189 -4.14 10.03 12.58
N ASN A 190 -5.15 10.86 12.26
CA ASN A 190 -6.46 10.78 12.92
C ASN A 190 -7.33 9.59 12.51
N THR A 191 -7.12 9.01 11.30
CA THR A 191 -7.99 7.94 10.77
C THR A 191 -7.60 6.56 11.26
N TYR A 192 -6.31 6.31 11.53
CA TYR A 192 -5.82 4.95 11.78
C TYR A 192 -6.28 4.38 13.13
N THR A 193 -6.34 5.21 14.18
CA THR A 193 -6.86 4.80 15.50
C THR A 193 -8.33 4.41 15.44
N GLU A 194 -9.16 5.12 14.67
CA GLU A 194 -10.60 4.83 14.56
C GLU A 194 -10.87 3.57 13.73
N ASP A 195 -10.18 3.42 12.60
CA ASP A 195 -10.33 2.28 11.71
C ASP A 195 -9.86 0.97 12.36
N TYR A 196 -8.77 1.01 13.14
CA TYR A 196 -8.23 -0.16 13.82
C TYR A 196 -9.12 -0.60 14.99
N LYS A 197 -9.62 0.36 15.79
CA LYS A 197 -10.63 0.08 16.83
C LYS A 197 -11.88 -0.57 16.23
N SER A 198 -12.37 -0.04 15.10
CA SER A 198 -13.52 -0.61 14.41
C SER A 198 -13.23 -2.03 13.88
N LEU A 199 -12.03 -2.32 13.39
CA LEU A 199 -11.65 -3.65 12.92
C LEU A 199 -11.65 -4.66 14.07
N ILE A 200 -11.05 -4.32 15.21
CA ILE A 200 -11.04 -5.15 16.43
C ILE A 200 -12.48 -5.38 16.92
N GLU A 201 -13.29 -4.33 17.03
CA GLU A 201 -14.69 -4.44 17.47
C GLU A 201 -15.53 -5.34 16.57
N THR A 202 -15.21 -5.44 15.27
CA THR A 202 -15.88 -6.34 14.32
C THR A 202 -15.28 -7.74 14.27
N SER A 203 -14.02 -7.94 14.64
CA SER A 203 -13.35 -9.26 14.65
C SER A 203 -13.47 -9.98 16.00
N ALA A 204 -13.77 -9.26 17.08
CA ALA A 204 -13.99 -9.82 18.40
C ALA A 204 -15.29 -10.66 18.41
N THR A 205 -15.16 -11.96 18.22
CA THR A 205 -16.20 -12.91 18.66
C THR A 205 -16.10 -13.05 20.18
N PRO A 206 -17.22 -13.22 20.92
CA PRO A 206 -17.21 -13.31 22.38
C PRO A 206 -16.40 -14.47 22.98
N ASP A 207 -15.84 -15.35 22.15
CA ASP A 207 -15.21 -16.62 22.53
C ASP A 207 -13.70 -16.68 22.24
N ALA A 208 -13.05 -15.58 21.81
CA ALA A 208 -11.62 -15.55 21.53
C ALA A 208 -10.83 -15.05 22.75
N GLU A 209 -10.17 -15.95 23.50
CA GLU A 209 -9.26 -15.62 24.61
C GLU A 209 -7.95 -14.89 24.19
N ASP A 210 -7.81 -14.48 22.93
CA ASP A 210 -6.62 -13.85 22.35
C ASP A 210 -6.71 -12.30 22.23
N ASP A 211 -7.66 -11.65 22.90
CA ASP A 211 -7.89 -10.19 22.81
C ASP A 211 -6.83 -9.30 23.52
N ILE A 212 -5.84 -9.89 24.19
CA ILE A 212 -4.78 -9.14 24.89
C ILE A 212 -3.82 -8.46 23.91
N ASP A 213 -3.53 -9.08 22.76
CA ASP A 213 -2.58 -8.55 21.76
C ASP A 213 -3.20 -7.44 20.89
N CYS A 214 -4.53 -7.40 20.80
CA CYS A 214 -5.26 -6.36 20.08
C CYS A 214 -5.30 -5.03 20.87
N LEU A 215 -5.45 -5.11 22.19
CA LEU A 215 -5.45 -3.94 23.08
C LEU A 215 -4.04 -3.31 23.19
N SER A 216 -2.98 -4.12 23.30
CA SER A 216 -1.60 -3.64 23.30
C SER A 216 -1.26 -2.90 22.00
N MET A 217 -1.64 -3.44 20.85
CA MET A 217 -1.40 -2.82 19.55
C MET A 217 -2.20 -1.52 19.36
N ALA A 218 -3.43 -1.42 19.91
CA ALA A 218 -4.19 -0.17 19.91
C ALA A 218 -3.55 0.92 20.78
N ASP A 219 -2.95 0.55 21.91
CA ASP A 219 -2.19 1.45 22.77
C ASP A 219 -0.88 1.89 22.10
N GLU A 220 -0.16 0.98 21.42
CA GLU A 220 1.05 1.30 20.63
C GLU A 220 0.73 2.27 19.48
N LEU A 221 -0.36 2.04 18.74
CA LEU A 221 -0.81 2.95 17.68
C LEU A 221 -1.22 4.33 18.22
N SER A 222 -1.85 4.36 19.39
CA SER A 222 -2.24 5.61 20.05
C SER A 222 -1.01 6.39 20.54
N TYR A 223 -0.02 5.67 21.09
CA TYR A 223 1.26 6.22 21.50
C TYR A 223 2.06 6.78 20.32
N PHE A 224 2.12 6.02 19.21
CA PHE A 224 2.70 6.46 17.96
C PHE A 224 2.07 7.77 17.47
N ASN A 225 0.73 7.83 17.41
CA ASN A 225 0.02 9.02 16.94
C ASN A 225 0.34 10.28 17.75
N LEU A 226 0.36 10.18 19.07
CA LEU A 226 0.69 11.31 19.94
C LEU A 226 2.16 11.71 19.80
N SER A 227 3.06 10.74 19.67
CA SER A 227 4.50 10.98 19.52
C SER A 227 4.83 11.64 18.19
N LEU A 228 4.23 11.15 17.09
CA LEU A 228 4.35 11.75 15.77
C LEU A 228 3.78 13.18 15.75
N LEU A 229 2.60 13.42 16.34
CA LEU A 229 2.04 14.77 16.45
C LEU A 229 2.96 15.71 17.25
N PHE A 230 3.58 15.22 18.33
CA PHE A 230 4.53 16.01 19.11
C PHE A 230 5.79 16.33 18.31
N GLU A 231 6.36 15.35 17.60
CA GLU A 231 7.53 15.52 16.74
C GLU A 231 7.26 16.55 15.63
N LEU A 232 6.12 16.41 14.95
CA LEU A 232 5.64 17.39 13.96
C LEU A 232 5.46 18.78 14.59
N ALA A 233 4.88 18.90 15.78
CA ALA A 233 4.70 20.21 16.40
C ALA A 233 6.03 20.85 16.86
N ARG A 234 6.98 20.02 17.32
CA ARG A 234 8.28 20.45 17.85
C ARG A 234 9.22 20.91 16.76
N ASP A 235 9.40 20.07 15.73
CA ASP A 235 10.47 20.24 14.74
C ASP A 235 9.97 20.83 13.44
N TRP A 236 8.71 20.55 13.09
CA TRP A 236 8.12 21.17 11.91
C TRP A 236 7.63 22.56 12.25
N LYS A 237 7.77 23.45 11.27
CA LYS A 237 7.42 24.86 11.40
C LYS A 237 5.91 25.09 11.36
N THR A 238 5.19 24.48 12.30
CA THR A 238 3.77 24.69 12.56
C THR A 238 3.33 26.16 12.54
N PRO A 239 4.13 27.16 12.99
CA PRO A 239 3.75 28.58 12.84
C PRO A 239 3.51 29.03 11.39
N GLU A 240 4.17 28.43 10.41
CA GLU A 240 4.05 28.79 8.98
C GLU A 240 2.79 28.21 8.33
N MET A 241 2.26 27.08 8.85
CA MET A 241 0.98 26.52 8.43
C MET A 241 -0.23 27.35 8.89
N TYR A 242 -0.13 27.98 10.06
CA TYR A 242 -1.21 28.80 10.64
C TYR A 242 -1.07 30.29 10.29
N GLN A 243 -0.05 30.68 9.52
CA GLN A 243 -0.06 31.98 8.86
C GLN A 243 -1.14 31.97 7.79
N PHE A 244 -2.37 32.30 8.19
CA PHE A 244 -3.36 32.81 7.27
C PHE A 244 -2.69 33.99 6.55
N HIS A 245 -2.40 33.84 5.26
CA HIS A 245 -2.13 34.98 4.42
C HIS A 245 -3.37 35.86 4.50
N HIS A 246 -3.35 36.85 5.40
CA HIS A 246 -4.19 38.02 5.25
C HIS A 246 -3.78 38.59 3.89
N SER A 247 -4.59 38.27 2.89
CA SER A 247 -4.64 39.02 1.65
C SER A 247 -5.03 40.43 2.07
N SER A 248 -4.02 41.25 2.34
CA SER A 248 -4.14 42.69 2.47
C SER A 248 -4.51 43.23 1.11
N SER A 249 -5.77 43.03 0.72
CA SER A 249 -6.46 44.04 -0.05
C SER A 249 -6.42 45.34 0.76
N ILE A 250 -6.10 46.42 0.05
CA ILE A 250 -6.14 47.84 0.44
C ILE A 250 -4.76 48.43 0.78
N GLN A 251 -4.16 49.07 -0.22
CA GLN A 251 -3.71 50.47 -0.28
C GLN A 251 -2.91 50.64 -1.59
N SER A 252 -3.14 51.59 -2.49
CA SER A 252 -4.01 52.77 -2.57
C SER A 252 -4.09 53.16 -4.04
#